data_AF-A0A2E0PW57-F1
#
_entry.id   AF-A0A2E0PW57-F1
#
_cell.length_a   1.000
_cell.length_b   1.000
_cell.length_c   1.000
_cell.angle_alpha   90.00
_cell.angle_beta   90.00
_cell.angle_gamma   90.00
#
_symmetry.space_group_name_H-M   'P 1'
#
loop_
_entity.id
_entity.type
_entity.pdbx_description
1 polymer ?
#
loop_
_entity_poly.entity_id
_entity_poly.type
_entity_poly.pdbx_seq_one_letter_code
_entity_poly.pdbx_strand_id
1 'polypeptide(L)' 'MTDILQNDVIAHMWFNISASNGYETAKTNRDTAESEMSSARLAKAKELALECVKKNYKDCG' A
#
# COMPACT_ATOMS: atom_id res chain seq x y z
N MET A 1 18.39 -8.90 14.16
CA MET A 1 18.09 -8.40 12.81
C MET A 1 16.91 -9.23 12.33
N THR A 2 15.69 -8.76 12.54
CA THR A 2 14.50 -9.46 12.03
C THR A 2 14.36 -9.04 10.58
N ASP A 3 14.67 -9.96 9.65
CA ASP A 3 14.35 -9.75 8.24
C ASP A 3 12.86 -9.47 8.12
N ILE A 4 12.51 -8.27 7.65
CA ILE A 4 11.13 -7.96 7.29
C ILE A 4 10.92 -8.60 5.93
N LEU A 5 10.13 -9.67 5.90
CA LEU A 5 9.71 -10.30 4.65
C LEU A 5 8.98 -9.27 3.79
N GLN A 6 9.28 -9.27 2.49
CA GLN A 6 8.59 -8.43 1.53
C GLN A 6 7.08 -8.67 1.61
N ASN A 7 6.32 -7.59 1.72
CA ASN A 7 4.86 -7.64 1.80
C ASN A 7 4.26 -6.61 0.85
N ASP A 8 3.86 -7.07 -0.34
CA ASP A 8 3.34 -6.20 -1.40
C ASP A 8 2.00 -5.56 -1.03
N VAL A 9 1.25 -6.15 -0.08
CA VAL A 9 0.00 -5.55 0.42
C VAL A 9 0.30 -4.25 1.17
N ILE A 10 1.31 -4.26 2.05
CA ILE A 10 1.72 -3.07 2.81
C ILE A 10 2.42 -2.05 1.91
N ALA A 11 3.24 -2.51 0.96
CA ALA A 11 3.89 -1.63 0.00
C ALA A 11 2.85 -0.90 -0.87
N HIS A 12 1.92 -1.63 -1.48
CA HIS A 12 0.85 -1.04 -2.29
C HIS A 12 -0.01 -0.09 -1.46
N MET A 13 -0.34 -0.44 -0.21
CA MET A 13 -1.08 0.45 0.70
C MET A 13 -0.40 1.81 0.82
N TRP A 14 0.89 1.85 1.18
CA TRP A 14 1.62 3.10 1.36
C TRP A 14 1.79 3.88 0.05
N PHE A 15 2.05 3.19 -1.07
CA PHE A 15 2.11 3.85 -2.38
C PHE A 15 0.77 4.44 -2.78
N ASN A 16 -0.35 3.77 -2.49
CA ASN A 16 -1.68 4.30 -2.77
C ASN A 16 -2.00 5.56 -1.96
N ILE A 17 -1.67 5.57 -0.66
CA ILE A 17 -1.83 6.75 0.20
C ILE A 17 -0.98 7.91 -0.33
N SER A 18 0.30 7.66 -0.62
CA SER A 18 1.22 8.67 -1.11
C SER A 18 0.83 9.21 -2.50
N ALA A 19 0.41 8.34 -3.41
CA ALA A 19 -0.12 8.72 -4.72
C ALA A 19 -1.33 9.65 -4.60
N SER A 20 -2.24 9.35 -3.65
CA SER A 20 -3.42 10.17 -3.38
C SER A 20 -3.09 11.54 -2.81
N ASN A 21 -1.92 11.68 -2.18
CA ASN A 21 -1.37 12.95 -1.68
C ASN A 21 -0.53 13.71 -2.73
N GLY A 22 -0.53 13.28 -4.00
CA GLY A 22 0.11 14.00 -5.10
C GLY A 22 1.55 13.59 -5.42
N TYR A 23 2.08 12.52 -4.81
CA TYR A 23 3.43 12.04 -5.11
C TYR A 23 3.41 11.15 -6.36
N GLU A 24 3.84 11.71 -7.50
CA GLU A 24 3.83 11.00 -8.79
C GLU A 24 4.67 9.71 -8.80
N THR A 25 5.84 9.71 -8.15
CA THR A 25 6.66 8.49 -8.01
C THR A 25 5.91 7.37 -7.29
N ALA A 26 5.03 7.70 -6.35
CA ALA A 26 4.23 6.71 -5.64
C ALA A 26 3.15 6.10 -6.55
N LYS A 27 2.65 6.81 -7.56
CA LYS A 27 1.74 6.22 -8.57
C LYS A 27 2.46 5.13 -9.34
N THR A 28 3.64 5.42 -9.88
CA THR A 28 4.45 4.43 -10.60
C THR A 28 4.77 3.20 -9.74
N ASN A 29 5.15 3.42 -8.48
CA ASN A 29 5.45 2.31 -7.56
C ASN A 29 4.20 1.51 -7.17
N ARG A 30 3.05 2.16 -6.99
CA ARG A 30 1.76 1.49 -6.75
C ARG A 30 1.42 0.58 -7.92
N ASP A 31 1.48 1.11 -9.14
CA ASP A 31 1.11 0.38 -10.35
C ASP A 31 2.07 -0.79 -10.61
N THR A 32 3.35 -0.62 -10.28
CA THR A 32 4.36 -1.71 -10.33
C THR A 32 4.07 -2.77 -9.27
N ALA A 33 3.72 -2.39 -8.04
CA ALA A 33 3.33 -3.37 -7.03
C ALA A 33 2.04 -4.11 -7.40
N GLU A 34 1.07 -3.41 -8.01
CA GLU A 34 -0.21 -3.97 -8.45
C GLU A 34 -0.05 -5.04 -9.54
N SER A 35 0.99 -4.98 -10.40
CA SER A 35 1.20 -5.96 -11.48
C SER A 35 1.49 -7.38 -10.99
N GLU A 36 2.06 -7.53 -9.81
CA GLU A 36 2.45 -8.82 -9.22
C GLU A 36 1.41 -9.34 -8.19
N MET A 37 0.32 -8.61 -7.98
CA MET A 37 -0.67 -8.91 -6.94
C MET A 37 -1.90 -9.64 -7.49
N SER A 38 -2.41 -10.61 -6.72
CA SER A 38 -3.74 -11.16 -6.96
C SER A 38 -4.83 -10.13 -6.61
N SER A 39 -6.00 -10.26 -7.22
CA SER A 39 -7.15 -9.37 -6.96
C SER A 39 -7.53 -9.31 -5.47
N ALA A 40 -7.41 -10.44 -4.75
CA ALA A 40 -7.68 -10.48 -3.31
C ALA A 40 -6.67 -9.68 -2.49
N ARG A 41 -5.38 -9.79 -2.82
CA ARG A 41 -4.31 -9.02 -2.14
C ARG A 41 -4.45 -7.53 -2.44
N LEU A 42 -4.78 -7.18 -3.68
CA LEU A 42 -5.02 -5.81 -4.11
C LEU A 42 -6.21 -5.17 -3.38
N ALA A 43 -7.34 -5.89 -3.30
CA ALA A 43 -8.49 -5.46 -2.54
C ALA A 43 -8.13 -5.23 -1.07
N LYS A 44 -7.33 -6.13 -0.48
CA LYS A 44 -6.85 -5.98 0.90
C LYS A 44 -5.97 -4.74 1.08
N ALA A 45 -5.05 -4.47 0.15
CA ALA A 45 -4.19 -3.29 0.22
C ALA A 45 -4.99 -1.98 0.11
N LYS A 46 -6.02 -1.94 -0.76
CA LYS A 46 -6.92 -0.79 -0.92
C LYS A 46 -7.78 -0.57 0.33
N GLU A 47 -8.29 -1.64 0.95
CA GLU A 47 -9.02 -1.59 2.22
C GLU A 47 -8.14 -1.05 3.36
N LEU A 48 -6.93 -1.61 3.51
CA LEU A 48 -5.97 -1.17 4.53
C LEU A 48 -5.58 0.29 4.35
N ALA A 49 -5.43 0.77 3.11
CA ALA A 49 -5.13 2.18 2.85
C ALA A 49 -6.23 3.11 3.37
N LEU A 50 -7.50 2.76 3.14
CA LEU A 50 -8.65 3.51 3.65
C LEU A 50 -8.70 3.48 5.18
N GLU A 51 -8.47 2.32 5.79
CA GLU A 51 -8.42 2.17 7.24
C GLU A 51 -7.29 3.01 7.86
N CYS A 52 -6.10 2.96 7.26
CA CYS A 52 -4.94 3.67 7.71
C CYS A 52 -5.17 5.19 7.71
N VAL A 53 -5.74 5.74 6.64
CA VAL A 53 -6.11 7.16 6.58
C VAL A 53 -7.15 7.51 7.65
N LYS A 54 -8.20 6.68 7.84
CA LYS A 54 -9.22 6.89 8.89
C LYS A 54 -8.62 6.90 10.31
N LYS A 55 -7.57 6.11 10.55
CA LYS A 55 -6.86 6.03 11.82
C LYS A 55 -5.79 7.11 12.00
N ASN A 56 -5.70 8.08 11.10
CA ASN A 56 -4.61 9.07 11.07
C ASN A 56 -3.22 8.38 11.07
N TYR A 57 -3.08 7.36 10.24
CA TYR A 57 -1.84 6.63 9.99
C TYR A 57 -1.31 5.80 11.18
N LYS A 58 -2.17 5.52 12.16
CA LYS A 58 -1.85 4.66 13.31
C LYS A 58 -2.22 3.21 13.04
N ASP A 59 -1.37 2.29 13.50
CA ASP A 59 -1.57 0.85 13.43
C ASP A 59 -1.87 0.35 12.01
N CYS A 60 -1.09 0.83 11.04
CA CYS A 60 -1.21 0.48 9.64
C CYS A 60 -0.23 -0.64 9.26
N GLY A 61 -0.74 -1.85 9.13
CA GLY A 61 0.02 -3.03 8.72
C GLY A 61 0.54 -3.87 9.87
#